data_AF-A0A960DTL1-F1
#
_entry.id   AF-A0A960DTL1-F1
#
_cell.length_a   1.000
_cell.length_b   1.000
_cell.length_c   1.000
_cell.angle_alpha   90.00
_cell.angle_beta   90.00
_cell.angle_gamma   90.00
#
_symmetry.space_group_name_H-M   'P 1'
#
loop_
_entity.id
_entity.type
_entity.pdbx_description
1 polymer ?
#
loop_
_entity_poly.entity_id
_entity_poly.type
_entity_poly.pdbx_seq_one_letter_code
_entity_poly.pdbx_strand_id
1 'polypeptide(L)' 'MTIGAALVVIVVGVVIAATVSSTIGLIVAAIGVVGLILAAVGGRRAQL' A
#
# COMPACT_ATOMS: atom_id res chain seq x y z
N MET A 1 -4.35 18.89 0.84
CA MET A 1 -3.67 17.73 0.21
C MET A 1 -4.74 16.70 -0.10
N THR A 2 -5.10 16.55 -1.36
CA THR A 2 -6.24 15.72 -1.80
C THR A 2 -5.87 14.23 -1.82
N ILE A 3 -6.79 13.36 -1.40
CA ILE A 3 -6.62 11.89 -1.35
C ILE A 3 -6.07 11.32 -2.66
N GLY A 4 -6.45 11.90 -3.80
CA GLY A 4 -5.93 11.51 -5.11
C GLY A 4 -4.40 11.61 -5.25
N ALA A 5 -3.76 12.60 -4.63
CA ALA A 5 -2.30 12.74 -4.68
C ALA A 5 -1.61 11.63 -3.88
N ALA A 6 -2.20 11.21 -2.75
CA ALA A 6 -1.65 10.13 -1.93
C ALA A 6 -1.70 8.77 -2.67
N LEU A 7 -2.80 8.49 -3.37
CA LEU A 7 -2.94 7.26 -4.16
C LEU A 7 -1.92 7.18 -5.29
N VAL A 8 -1.67 8.29 -5.99
CA VAL A 8 -0.67 8.34 -7.06
C VAL A 8 0.74 8.07 -6.52
N VAL A 9 1.11 8.65 -5.38
CA VAL A 9 2.43 8.43 -4.75
C VAL A 9 2.62 6.95 -4.37
N ILE A 10 1.59 6.29 -3.85
CA ILE A 10 1.65 4.87 -3.49
C ILE A 10 1.88 4.01 -4.74
N VAL A 11 1.11 4.23 -5.80
CA VAL A 11 1.23 3.45 -7.04
C VAL A 11 2.62 3.65 -7.67
N VAL A 12 3.08 4.90 -7.76
CA VAL A 12 4.41 5.22 -8.30
C VAL A 12 5.52 4.57 -7.47
N GLY A 13 5.43 4.63 -6.13
CA GLY A 13 6.41 3.99 -5.25
C GLY A 13 6.50 2.49 -5.43
N VAL A 14 5.36 1.80 -5.60
CA VAL A 14 5.32 0.35 -5.85
C VAL A 14 5.90 0.00 -7.22
N VAL A 15 5.56 0.77 -8.27
CA VAL A 15 6.09 0.56 -9.63
C VAL A 15 7.60 0.76 -9.65
N ILE A 16 8.12 1.83 -9.05
CA ILE A 16 9.56 2.07 -8.97
C ILE A 16 10.25 0.92 -8.20
N ALA A 17 9.74 0.54 -7.04
CA ALA A 17 10.30 -0.58 -6.26
C ALA A 17 10.34 -1.90 -7.06
N ALA A 18 9.29 -2.20 -7.83
CA ALA A 18 9.22 -3.38 -8.69
C ALA A 18 10.21 -3.33 -9.85
N THR A 19 10.45 -2.15 -10.44
CA THR A 19 11.40 -1.98 -11.55
C THR A 19 12.87 -2.02 -11.12
N VAL A 20 13.19 -1.60 -9.89
CA VAL A 20 14.57 -1.55 -9.39
C VAL A 20 15.06 -2.92 -8.91
N SER A 21 14.19 -3.73 -8.29
CA SER A 21 14.50 -5.11 -7.90
C SER A 21 13.22 -5.87 -7.61
N SER A 22 12.98 -6.98 -8.33
CA SER A 22 11.78 -7.80 -8.13
C SER A 22 11.63 -8.27 -6.68
N THR A 23 12.72 -8.56 -5.97
CA THR A 23 12.67 -8.95 -4.55
C THR A 23 12.20 -7.81 -3.67
N ILE A 24 12.70 -6.59 -3.89
CA ILE A 24 12.30 -5.40 -3.12
C ILE A 24 10.85 -5.03 -3.43
N GLY A 25 10.45 -5.07 -4.70
CA GLY A 25 9.07 -4.85 -5.11
C GLY A 25 8.09 -5.80 -4.45
N LEU A 26 8.44 -7.09 -4.35
CA LEU A 26 7.63 -8.09 -3.65
C LEU A 26 7.50 -7.81 -2.15
N ILE A 27 8.58 -7.39 -1.48
CA ILE A 27 8.55 -7.03 -0.04
C ILE A 27 7.64 -5.83 0.19
N VAL A 28 7.79 -4.77 -0.61
CA VAL A 28 6.99 -3.54 -0.49
C VAL A 28 5.52 -3.84 -0.76
N ALA A 29 5.21 -4.63 -1.79
CA ALA A 29 3.85 -5.07 -2.09
C ALA A 29 3.24 -5.89 -0.94
N ALA A 30 4.00 -6.82 -0.36
CA ALA A 30 3.54 -7.63 0.77
C ALA A 30 3.21 -6.77 2.00
N ILE A 31 4.09 -5.82 2.36
CA ILE A 31 3.84 -4.89 3.48
C ILE A 31 2.59 -4.02 3.20
N GLY A 32 2.44 -3.51 1.97
CA GLY A 32 1.28 -2.73 1.56
C GLY A 32 -0.04 -3.51 1.69
N VAL A 33 -0.05 -4.78 1.27
CA VAL A 33 -1.22 -5.66 1.39
C VAL A 33 -1.54 -5.95 2.86
N VAL A 34 -0.54 -6.22 3.70
CA VAL A 34 -0.75 -6.42 5.15
C VAL A 34 -1.35 -5.17 5.80
N GLY A 35 -0.83 -3.98 5.47
CA GLY A 35 -1.40 -2.72 5.94
C GLY A 35 -2.86 -2.54 5.53
N LEU A 36 -3.21 -2.89 4.28
CA LEU A 36 -4.58 -2.83 3.78
C LEU A 36 -5.51 -3.80 4.50
N ILE A 37 -5.06 -5.03 4.76
CA ILE A 37 -5.83 -6.04 5.51
C ILE A 37 -6.07 -5.56 6.94
N LEU A 38 -5.04 -5.06 7.63
CA LEU A 38 -5.17 -4.52 8.98
C LEU A 38 -6.12 -3.33 9.03
N ALA A 39 -6.05 -2.43 8.05
CA ALA A 39 -6.98 -1.31 7.93
C ALA A 39 -8.42 -1.80 7.68
N ALA A 40 -8.62 -2.82 6.85
CA ALA A 40 -9.94 -3.38 6.56
C ALA A 40 -10.56 -4.10 7.77
N VAL A 41 -9.75 -4.82 8.55
CA VAL A 41 -10.19 -5.52 9.78
C VAL A 41 -10.38 -4.56 10.94
N GLY A 42 -9.46 -3.62 11.13
CA GLY A 42 -9.52 -2.59 12.18
C GLY A 42 -10.60 -1.53 11.94
N GLY A 43 -10.75 -1.06 10.70
CA GLY A 43 -11.80 -0.12 10.31
C GLY A 43 -13.21 -0.70 10.47
N ARG A 44 -13.38 -2.01 10.24
CA ARG A 44 -14.65 -2.70 10.48
C ARG A 44 -15.03 -2.77 11.96
N ARG A 45 -14.05 -2.78 12.87
CA ARG A 45 -14.31 -2.67 14.33
C ARG A 45 -14.69 -1.26 14.77
N ALA A 46 -14.23 -0.22 14.07
CA ALA A 46 -14.57 1.17 14.40
C ALA A 46 -15.97 1.59 13.90
N GLN A 47 -16.63 0.76 13.07
CA GLN A 47 -17.97 1.00 12.54
C GLN A 47 -19.08 0.18 13.22
N LEU A 48 -18.76 -0.65 14.23
CA LEU A 48 -19.71 -1.35 15.09
C LEU A 48 -19.81 -0.65 16.44
#